data_AF-A0A9D6UJX1-F1
#
_entry.id   AF-A0A9D6UJX1-F1
#
_cell.length_a   1.000
_cell.length_b   1.000
_cell.length_c   1.000
_cell.angle_alpha   90.00
_cell.angle_beta   90.00
_cell.angle_gamma   90.00
#
_symmetry.space_group_name_H-M   'P 1'
#
loop_
_entity.id
_entity.type
_entity.pdbx_description
1 polymer ?
#
loop_
_entity_poly.entity_id
_entity_poly.type
_entity_poly.pdbx_seq_one_letter_code
_entity_poly.pdbx_strand_id
1 'polypeptide(L)'
;MRKRKKLTAAEKWQIFLETSAKDAPVGEILRRRGVYSSELTKIRRQVEEGALKELGKKKYSKNEQEVPYEEHERLKAELSAKEKALAQMSEEYLLLKKRMD
;
A
#
# COMPACT_ATOMS: atom_id res chain seq x y z
N MET A 1 -10.60 32.42 -2.10
CA MET A 1 -10.07 31.20 -2.75
C MET A 1 -11.19 30.18 -2.89
N ARG A 2 -11.55 29.79 -4.12
CA ARG A 2 -12.60 28.78 -4.40
C ARG A 2 -12.16 27.44 -3.79
N LYS A 3 -12.94 26.88 -2.84
CA LYS A 3 -12.61 25.59 -2.19
C LYS A 3 -12.45 24.53 -3.28
N ARG A 4 -11.25 23.95 -3.39
CA ARG A 4 -11.00 22.84 -4.32
C ARG A 4 -11.80 21.64 -3.85
N LYS A 5 -12.73 21.17 -4.68
CA LYS A 5 -13.43 19.91 -4.43
C LYS A 5 -12.37 18.81 -4.48
N LYS A 6 -12.29 17.99 -3.42
CA LYS A 6 -11.41 16.82 -3.43
C LYS A 6 -11.95 15.84 -4.49
N LEU A 7 -11.20 15.67 -5.57
CA LEU A 7 -11.52 14.70 -6.60
C LEU A 7 -11.34 13.28 -6.05
N THR A 8 -12.39 12.48 -6.16
CA THR A 8 -12.37 11.05 -5.86
C THR A 8 -11.48 10.29 -6.86
N ALA A 9 -11.04 9.09 -6.51
CA ALA A 9 -10.24 8.25 -7.40
C ALA A 9 -10.95 7.96 -8.73
N ALA A 10 -12.27 7.71 -8.68
CA ALA A 10 -13.09 7.49 -9.87
C ALA A 10 -13.17 8.73 -10.76
N GLU A 11 -13.34 9.93 -10.19
CA GLU A 11 -13.36 11.18 -10.97
C GLU A 11 -12.02 11.43 -11.67
N LYS A 12 -10.88 11.13 -11.01
CA LYS A 12 -9.54 11.23 -11.62
C LYS A 12 -9.36 10.25 -12.77
N TRP A 13 -9.82 9.00 -12.60
CA TRP A 13 -9.79 8.00 -13.66
C TRP A 13 -10.62 8.45 -14.88
N GLN A 14 -11.80 9.01 -14.65
CA GLN A 14 -12.64 9.48 -15.74
C GLN A 14 -12.04 10.70 -16.47
N ILE A 15 -11.37 11.62 -15.76
CA ILE A 15 -10.58 12.70 -16.38
C ILE A 15 -9.50 12.11 -17.28
N PHE A 16 -8.79 11.10 -16.81
CA PHE A 16 -7.73 10.46 -17.58
C PHE A 16 -8.28 9.85 -18.88
N LEU A 17 -9.39 9.09 -18.82
CA LEU A 17 -10.03 8.52 -20.00
C LEU A 17 -10.48 9.59 -21.01
N GLU A 18 -11.18 10.63 -20.54
CA GLU A 18 -11.67 11.72 -21.39
C GLU A 18 -10.53 12.49 -22.06
N THR A 19 -9.37 12.59 -21.41
CA THR A 19 -8.20 13.33 -21.93
C THR A 19 -7.17 12.45 -22.64
N SER A 20 -7.40 11.14 -22.72
CA SER A 20 -6.49 10.19 -23.38
C SER A 20 -6.84 9.96 -24.86
N ALA A 21 -8.04 10.36 -25.32
CA ALA A 21 -8.41 10.25 -26.73
C ALA A 21 -7.57 11.22 -27.59
N LYS A 22 -7.22 10.78 -28.83
CA LYS A 22 -6.35 11.54 -29.75
C LYS A 22 -6.88 12.94 -30.08
N ASP A 23 -8.21 13.08 -30.18
CA ASP A 23 -8.89 14.34 -30.50
C ASP A 23 -9.62 14.95 -29.29
N ALA A 24 -9.20 14.58 -28.08
CA ALA A 24 -9.85 15.08 -26.86
C ALA A 24 -9.67 16.60 -26.73
N PRO A 25 -10.75 17.38 -26.52
CA PRO A 25 -10.65 18.80 -26.20
C PRO A 25 -10.22 18.97 -24.74
N VAL A 26 -8.95 18.69 -24.46
CA VAL A 26 -8.37 18.68 -23.10
C VAL A 26 -8.67 19.99 -22.36
N GLY A 27 -8.54 21.13 -23.03
CA GLY A 27 -8.81 22.44 -22.43
C GLY A 27 -10.28 22.67 -22.05
N GLU A 28 -11.24 22.07 -22.74
CA GLU A 28 -12.66 22.16 -22.38
C GLU A 28 -13.01 21.21 -21.25
N ILE A 29 -12.48 19.99 -21.28
CA ILE A 29 -12.68 18.98 -20.24
C ILE A 29 -12.17 19.50 -18.89
N LEU A 30 -10.98 20.11 -18.90
CA LEU A 30 -10.37 20.73 -17.72
C LEU A 30 -11.20 21.89 -17.18
N ARG A 31 -11.75 22.75 -18.06
CA ARG A 31 -12.63 23.85 -17.66
C ARG A 31 -13.95 23.36 -17.07
N ARG A 32 -14.57 22.36 -17.68
CA ARG A 32 -15.83 21.75 -17.21
C ARG A 32 -15.69 21.11 -15.84
N ARG A 33 -14.58 20.40 -15.62
CA ARG A 33 -14.30 19.71 -14.35
C ARG A 33 -13.61 20.60 -13.30
N GLY A 34 -13.15 21.79 -13.68
CA GLY A 34 -12.45 22.72 -12.78
C GLY A 34 -11.05 22.25 -12.39
N VAL A 35 -10.37 21.53 -13.28
CA VAL A 35 -9.05 20.90 -13.02
C VAL A 35 -7.96 21.65 -13.79
N TYR A 36 -6.79 21.82 -13.18
CA TYR A 36 -5.65 22.46 -13.84
C TYR A 36 -4.80 21.46 -14.63
N SER A 37 -4.07 21.94 -15.63
CA SER A 37 -3.11 21.13 -16.40
C SER A 37 -2.05 20.44 -15.53
N SER A 38 -1.65 21.08 -14.43
CA SER A 38 -0.74 20.51 -13.43
C SER A 38 -1.34 19.31 -12.69
N GLU A 39 -2.63 19.34 -12.37
CA GLU A 39 -3.34 18.20 -11.78
C GLU A 39 -3.54 17.08 -12.79
N LEU A 40 -3.85 17.41 -14.06
CA LEU A 40 -3.93 16.41 -15.12
C LEU A 40 -2.61 15.64 -15.27
N THR A 41 -1.48 16.34 -15.23
CA THR A 41 -0.16 15.71 -15.31
C THR A 41 0.08 14.77 -14.13
N LYS A 42 -0.32 15.17 -12.91
CA LYS A 42 -0.25 14.31 -11.72
C LYS A 42 -1.14 13.08 -11.85
N ILE A 43 -2.36 13.24 -12.36
CA ILE A 43 -3.29 12.13 -12.60
C ILE A 43 -2.68 11.13 -13.60
N ARG A 44 -2.12 11.62 -14.71
CA ARG A 44 -1.45 10.76 -15.71
C ARG A 44 -0.32 9.96 -15.09
N ARG A 45 0.55 10.61 -14.31
CA ARG A 45 1.67 9.95 -13.63
C ARG A 45 1.18 8.89 -12.63
N GLN A 46 0.16 9.21 -11.83
CA GLN A 46 -0.42 8.26 -10.86
C GLN A 46 -1.04 7.05 -11.54
N VAL A 47 -1.71 7.25 -12.68
CA VAL A 47 -2.30 6.16 -13.46
C VAL A 47 -1.20 5.28 -14.06
N GLU A 48 -0.15 5.87 -14.62
CA GLU A 48 0.98 5.14 -15.20
C GLU A 48 1.74 4.33 -14.15
N GLU A 49 2.17 4.96 -13.04
CA GLU A 49 2.84 4.30 -11.92
C GLU A 49 1.98 3.17 -11.34
N GLY A 50 0.68 3.42 -11.16
CA GLY A 50 -0.27 2.42 -10.64
C GLY A 50 -0.46 1.25 -11.61
N ALA A 51 -0.62 1.53 -12.90
CA ALA A 51 -0.78 0.50 -13.92
C ALA A 51 0.48 -0.36 -14.06
N LEU A 52 1.66 0.25 -14.12
CA LEU A 52 2.93 -0.47 -14.17
C LEU A 52 3.15 -1.31 -12.91
N LYS A 53 2.81 -0.79 -11.74
CA LYS A 53 2.90 -1.55 -10.48
C LYS A 53 1.98 -2.76 -10.48
N GLU A 54 0.72 -2.61 -10.89
CA GLU A 54 -0.23 -3.73 -10.90
C GLU A 54 0.07 -4.74 -12.01
N LEU A 55 0.41 -4.28 -13.21
CA LEU A 55 0.76 -5.15 -14.34
C LEU A 55 2.12 -5.85 -14.14
N GLY A 56 3.03 -5.22 -13.40
CA GLY A 56 4.33 -5.80 -13.03
C GLY A 56 4.25 -6.83 -11.90
N LYS A 57 3.13 -6.94 -11.18
CA LYS A 57 2.96 -7.99 -10.15
C LYS A 57 2.88 -9.35 -10.83
N LYS A 58 3.85 -10.22 -10.53
CA LYS A 58 3.76 -11.65 -10.86
C LYS A 58 2.54 -12.23 -10.14
N LYS A 59 1.62 -12.85 -10.89
CA LYS A 59 0.35 -13.46 -10.44
C LYS A 59 0.46 -14.36 -9.19
N TYR A 60 1.65 -14.91 -8.90
CA TYR A 60 1.90 -15.84 -7.80
C TYR A 60 2.99 -15.37 -6.82
N SER A 61 3.48 -14.13 -6.95
CA SER A 61 4.42 -13.56 -6.00
C SER A 61 3.66 -13.12 -4.75
N LYS A 62 3.45 -14.06 -3.82
CA LYS A 62 3.00 -13.78 -2.46
C LYS A 62 3.94 -12.72 -1.89
N ASN A 63 3.43 -11.50 -1.72
CA ASN A 63 4.11 -10.31 -1.19
C ASN A 63 5.48 -10.62 -0.59
N GLU A 64 6.50 -10.60 -1.43
CA GLU A 64 7.88 -10.59 -0.98
C GLU A 64 8.09 -9.16 -0.50
N GLN A 65 7.65 -8.89 0.74
CA GLN A 65 8.20 -7.76 1.45
C GLN A 65 9.68 -8.04 1.51
N GLU A 66 10.43 -7.29 0.71
CA GLU A 66 11.88 -7.33 0.65
C GLU A 66 12.39 -6.80 2.00
N VAL A 67 12.37 -7.66 3.03
CA VAL A 67 12.91 -7.36 4.34
C VAL A 67 14.43 -7.49 4.21
N PRO A 68 15.21 -6.46 4.57
CA PRO A 68 16.66 -6.56 4.61
C PRO A 68 17.09 -7.80 5.41
N TYR A 69 18.08 -8.54 4.92
CA TYR A 69 18.53 -9.80 5.53
C TYR A 69 18.84 -9.66 7.04
N GLU A 70 19.42 -8.52 7.44
CA GLU A 70 19.72 -8.20 8.84
C GLU A 70 18.46 -8.11 9.71
N GLU A 71 17.38 -7.50 9.20
CA GLU A 71 16.12 -7.38 9.92
C GLU A 71 15.42 -8.74 10.05
N HIS A 72 15.51 -9.59 9.02
CA HIS A 72 15.02 -10.96 9.08
C HIS A 72 15.72 -11.79 10.15
N GLU A 73 17.05 -11.78 10.19
CA GLU A 73 17.83 -12.53 11.19
C GLU A 73 17.58 -12.01 12.61
N ARG A 74 17.46 -10.68 12.78
CA ARG A 74 17.08 -10.07 14.06
C ARG A 74 15.69 -10.54 14.52
N LEU A 75 14.68 -10.48 13.65
CA LEU A 75 13.33 -10.91 13.97
C LEU A 75 13.27 -12.40 14.33
N LYS A 76 14.04 -13.23 13.61
CA LYS A 76 14.16 -14.66 13.87
C LYS A 76 14.80 -14.96 15.23
N ALA A 77 15.86 -14.23 15.60
CA ALA A 77 16.50 -14.35 16.90
C ALA A 77 15.55 -13.91 18.04
N GLU A 78 14.84 -12.80 17.85
CA GLU A 78 13.86 -12.29 18.83
C GLU A 78 12.70 -13.26 19.04
N LEU A 79 12.19 -13.85 17.95
CA LEU A 79 11.15 -14.88 18.00
C LEU A 79 11.63 -16.09 18.83
N SER A 80 12.83 -16.61 18.52
CA SER A 80 13.38 -17.77 19.24
C SER A 80 13.61 -17.49 20.73
N ALA A 81 14.04 -16.28 21.09
CA ALA A 81 14.22 -15.89 22.48
C ALA A 81 12.87 -15.84 23.23
N LYS A 82 11.83 -15.26 22.61
CA LYS A 82 10.48 -15.20 23.19
C LYS A 82 9.84 -16.57 23.35
N GLU A 83 9.99 -17.45 22.36
CA GLU A 83 9.48 -18.82 22.44
C GLU A 83 10.12 -19.61 23.59
N LYS A 84 11.43 -19.47 23.79
CA LYS A 84 12.15 -20.10 24.92
C LYS A 84 11.67 -19.58 26.27
N ALA A 85 11.55 -18.26 26.41
CA ALA A 85 11.06 -17.66 27.65
C ALA A 85 9.62 -18.10 27.97
N LEU A 86 8.77 -18.22 26.95
CA LEU A 86 7.39 -18.67 27.12
C LEU A 86 7.32 -20.15 27.54
N ALA A 87 8.19 -21.00 26.98
CA ALA A 87 8.30 -22.40 27.38
C ALA A 87 8.73 -22.53 28.85
N GLN A 88 9.78 -21.79 29.26
CA GLN A 88 10.25 -21.78 30.65
C GLN A 88 9.16 -21.33 31.63
N MET A 89 8.46 -20.22 31.31
CA MET A 89 7.37 -19.73 32.15
C MET A 89 6.21 -20.73 32.23
N SER A 90 5.94 -21.47 31.16
CA SER A 90 4.91 -22.52 31.14
C SER A 90 5.28 -23.70 32.03
N GLU A 91 6.56 -24.12 32.02
CA GLU A 91 7.08 -25.16 32.92
C GLU A 91 6.99 -24.72 34.38
N GLU A 92 7.43 -23.50 34.70
CA GLU A 92 7.32 -22.94 36.05
C GLU A 92 5.88 -22.85 36.52
N TYR A 93 4.97 -22.41 35.65
CA TYR A 93 3.53 -22.35 35.94
C TYR A 93 2.95 -23.73 36.24
N LEU A 94 3.30 -24.76 35.46
CA LEU A 94 2.86 -26.13 35.70
C LEU A 94 3.41 -26.68 37.03
N LEU A 95 4.67 -26.42 37.35
CA LEU A 95 5.29 -26.81 38.62
C LEU A 95 4.65 -26.10 39.81
N LEU A 96 4.28 -24.83 39.66
CA LEU A 96 3.57 -24.09 40.70
C LEU A 96 2.15 -24.63 40.89
N LYS A 97 1.41 -24.85 39.81
CA LYS A 97 0.06 -25.41 39.85
C LYS A 97 0.04 -26.77 40.54
N LYS A 98 0.95 -27.69 40.17
CA LYS A 98 1.07 -29.01 40.78
C LYS A 98 1.42 -28.98 42.28
N ARG A 99 2.02 -27.90 42.78
CA ARG A 99 2.29 -27.71 44.22
C ARG A 99 1.12 -27.10 44.99
N MET A 100 0.20 -26.45 44.28
CA MET A 100 -0.99 -25.81 44.86
C MET A 100 -2.22 -26.71 44.84
N ASP A 101 -2.25 -27.73 43.97
CA ASP A 101 -3.17 -28.87 44.00
C ASP A 101 -2.71 -29.94 45.01
#